data_AF-C0E5I1-F1
#
_entry.id   AF-C0E5I1-F1
#
_cell.length_a   1.000
_cell.length_b   1.000
_cell.length_c   1.000
_cell.angle_alpha   90.00
_cell.angle_beta   90.00
_cell.angle_gamma   90.00
#
_symmetry.space_group_name_H-M   'P 1'
#
loop_
_entity.id
_entity.type
_entity.pdbx_description
1 polymer ?
#
loop_
_entity_poly.entity_id
_entity_poly.type
_entity_poly.pdbx_seq_one_letter_code
_entity_poly.pdbx_strand_id
1 'polypeptide(L)'
;MSDNIRVPIEQLREIGTKFKAMKAELDGTEKSATELHGVDDNDGYRVCVAIDVFLDEWRHSRRVLNRNIGALGELSGNIANVTAKFDSEVAGSLHKAAGKMRSHG
;
A
#
# COMPACT_ATOMS: atom_id res chain seq x y z
N MET A 1 9.05 -19.79 -24.65
CA MET A 1 8.15 -18.63 -24.70
C MET A 1 8.68 -17.63 -23.70
N SER A 2 9.17 -16.47 -24.17
CA SER A 2 9.51 -15.35 -23.30
C SER A 2 8.29 -14.44 -23.29
N ASP A 3 7.52 -14.47 -22.22
CA ASP A 3 6.49 -13.45 -22.01
C ASP A 3 7.23 -12.13 -21.79
N ASN A 4 7.27 -11.30 -22.83
CA ASN A 4 7.77 -9.93 -22.74
C ASN A 4 6.75 -9.09 -21.96
N ILE A 5 6.68 -9.32 -20.64
CA ILE A 5 5.85 -8.55 -19.74
C ILE A 5 6.47 -7.16 -19.62
N ARG A 6 5.74 -6.16 -20.10
CA ARG A 6 6.09 -4.75 -19.90
C ARG A 6 5.58 -4.35 -18.52
N VAL A 7 6.48 -4.26 -17.54
CA VAL A 7 6.10 -3.90 -16.17
C VAL A 7 5.69 -2.42 -16.14
N PRO A 8 4.48 -2.11 -15.67
CA PRO A 8 3.95 -0.75 -15.66
C PRO A 8 4.50 0.04 -14.44
N ILE A 9 5.79 0.41 -14.48
CA ILE A 9 6.54 1.01 -13.35
C ILE A 9 5.82 2.23 -12.78
N GLU A 10 5.38 3.16 -13.64
CA GLU A 10 4.70 4.38 -13.18
C GLU A 10 3.35 4.07 -12.55
N GLN A 11 2.56 3.14 -13.11
CA GLN A 11 1.31 2.72 -12.48
C GLN A 11 1.54 2.06 -11.11
N LEU A 12 2.61 1.25 -10.96
CA LEU A 12 2.95 0.63 -9.67
C LEU A 12 3.34 1.68 -8.60
N ARG A 13 4.06 2.74 -8.99
CA ARG A 13 4.37 3.87 -8.11
C ARG A 13 3.12 4.67 -7.72
N GLU A 14 2.22 4.88 -8.66
CA GLU A 14 0.95 5.55 -8.43
C GLU A 14 0.08 4.76 -7.45
N ILE A 15 -0.02 3.43 -7.64
CA ILE A 15 -0.71 2.51 -6.71
C ILE A 15 -0.10 2.60 -5.31
N GLY A 16 1.23 2.58 -5.18
CA GLY A 16 1.90 2.75 -3.89
C GLY A 16 1.55 4.07 -3.20
N THR A 17 1.47 5.17 -3.96
CA THR A 17 1.06 6.49 -3.44
C THR A 17 -0.39 6.48 -2.97
N LYS A 18 -1.32 5.89 -3.76
CA LYS A 18 -2.74 5.78 -3.41
C LYS A 18 -2.94 4.97 -2.11
N PHE A 19 -2.22 3.86 -1.95
CA PHE A 19 -2.28 3.08 -0.71
C PHE A 19 -1.76 3.86 0.51
N LYS A 20 -0.68 4.63 0.36
CA LYS A 20 -0.20 5.50 1.45
C LYS A 20 -1.22 6.56 1.85
N ALA A 21 -1.87 7.20 0.88
CA ALA A 21 -2.92 8.20 1.14
C ALA A 21 -4.11 7.56 1.86
N MET A 22 -4.59 6.40 1.40
CA MET A 22 -5.69 5.66 2.01
C MET A 22 -5.37 5.25 3.46
N LYS A 23 -4.14 4.80 3.73
CA LYS A 23 -3.69 4.51 5.09
C LYS A 23 -3.76 5.75 5.98
N ALA A 24 -3.28 6.90 5.49
CA ALA A 24 -3.31 8.15 6.25
C ALA A 24 -4.74 8.64 6.56
N GLU A 25 -5.65 8.50 5.60
CA GLU A 25 -7.07 8.81 5.78
C GLU A 25 -7.71 7.90 6.85
N LEU A 26 -7.50 6.58 6.74
CA LEU A 26 -7.98 5.62 7.72
C LEU A 26 -7.41 5.87 9.11
N ASP A 27 -6.13 6.23 9.22
CA ASP A 27 -5.47 6.65 10.47
C ASP A 27 -6.09 7.94 11.05
N GLY A 28 -6.59 8.85 10.20
CA GLY A 28 -7.33 10.03 10.61
C GLY A 28 -8.73 9.73 11.17
N THR A 29 -9.48 8.82 10.53
CA THR A 29 -10.86 8.49 10.93
C THR A 29 -10.97 7.90 12.34
N GLU A 30 -9.95 7.17 12.81
CA GLU A 30 -9.90 6.69 14.21
C GLU A 30 -9.90 7.82 15.21
N LYS A 31 -9.18 8.92 14.94
CA LYS A 31 -9.10 10.06 15.86
C LYS A 31 -10.43 10.78 16.01
N SER A 32 -11.32 10.65 15.02
CA SER A 32 -12.63 11.29 14.99
C SER A 32 -13.75 10.40 15.54
N ALA A 33 -13.45 9.13 15.87
CA ALA A 33 -14.44 8.23 16.46
C ALA A 33 -14.57 8.53 17.96
N THR A 34 -15.69 9.16 18.34
CA THR A 34 -16.08 9.40 19.74
C THR A 34 -16.94 8.27 20.28
N GLU A 35 -16.70 7.90 21.53
CA GLU A 35 -17.55 6.97 22.28
C GLU A 35 -18.94 7.59 22.52
N LEU A 36 -19.97 6.77 22.32
CA LEU A 36 -21.36 7.13 22.57
C LEU A 36 -21.73 6.59 23.95
N HIS A 37 -21.95 7.47 24.92
CA HIS A 37 -22.48 7.09 26.22
C HIS A 37 -24.01 7.07 26.16
N GLY A 38 -24.61 5.93 26.51
CA GLY A 38 -26.05 5.76 26.63
C GLY A 38 -26.62 6.64 27.74
N VAL A 39 -27.76 7.28 27.45
CA VAL A 39 -28.44 8.28 28.30
C VAL A 39 -29.60 7.72 29.14
N ASP A 40 -29.85 6.41 29.07
CA ASP A 40 -30.97 5.73 29.73
C ASP A 40 -30.49 4.78 30.84
N ASP A 41 -31.11 4.87 32.01
CA ASP A 41 -30.79 4.10 33.22
C ASP A 41 -31.20 2.61 33.15
N ASN A 42 -32.06 2.22 32.19
CA ASN A 42 -32.52 0.82 32.07
C ASN A 42 -31.69 -0.02 31.10
N ASP A 43 -31.52 0.43 29.85
CA ASP A 43 -30.80 -0.31 28.82
C ASP A 43 -29.51 0.37 28.37
N GLY A 44 -29.22 1.60 28.84
CA GLY A 44 -28.06 2.38 28.42
C GLY A 44 -26.73 1.66 28.67
N TYR A 45 -26.60 0.90 29.76
CA TYR A 45 -25.41 0.07 30.00
C TYR A 45 -25.20 -1.00 28.93
N ARG A 46 -26.27 -1.67 28.48
CA ARG A 46 -26.18 -2.72 27.45
C ARG A 46 -25.82 -2.12 26.08
N VAL A 47 -26.35 -0.93 25.80
CA VAL A 47 -26.02 -0.16 24.59
C VAL A 47 -24.56 0.29 24.62
N CYS A 48 -24.06 0.82 25.75
CA CYS A 48 -22.64 1.17 25.91
C CYS A 48 -21.74 -0.04 25.65
N VAL A 49 -21.99 -1.17 26.30
CA VAL A 49 -21.18 -2.39 26.13
C VAL A 49 -21.19 -2.87 24.67
N ALA A 50 -22.33 -2.84 23.99
CA ALA A 50 -22.41 -3.22 22.58
C ALA A 50 -21.63 -2.25 21.67
N ILE A 51 -21.67 -0.96 21.96
CA ILE A 51 -20.92 0.08 21.24
C ILE A 51 -19.42 -0.09 21.47
N ASP A 52 -18.98 -0.35 22.71
CA ASP A 52 -17.58 -0.55 23.04
C ASP A 52 -17.00 -1.77 22.31
N VAL A 53 -17.73 -2.90 22.33
CA VAL A 53 -17.34 -4.10 21.58
C VAL A 53 -17.24 -3.82 20.08
N PHE A 54 -18.23 -3.13 19.52
CA PHE A 54 -18.21 -2.74 18.11
C PHE A 54 -17.01 -1.84 17.78
N LEU A 55 -16.73 -0.84 18.62
CA LEU A 55 -15.61 0.09 18.42
C LEU A 55 -14.27 -0.64 18.48
N ASP A 56 -14.11 -1.60 19.39
CA ASP A 56 -12.88 -2.39 19.49
C ASP A 56 -12.67 -3.33 18.29
N GLU A 57 -13.72 -4.02 17.84
CA GLU A 57 -13.68 -4.84 16.62
C GLU A 57 -13.37 -3.99 15.39
N TRP A 58 -14.01 -2.82 15.28
CA TRP A 58 -13.76 -1.86 14.22
C TRP A 58 -12.32 -1.34 14.23
N ARG A 59 -11.80 -0.92 15.40
CA ARG A 59 -10.39 -0.50 15.57
C ARG A 59 -9.43 -1.63 15.19
N HIS A 60 -9.74 -2.87 15.54
CA HIS A 60 -8.92 -4.03 15.17
C HIS A 60 -8.92 -4.25 13.65
N SER A 61 -10.10 -4.36 13.03
CA SER A 61 -10.27 -4.60 11.60
C SER A 61 -9.55 -3.52 10.77
N ARG A 62 -9.72 -2.25 11.14
CA ARG A 62 -9.06 -1.11 10.50
C ARG A 62 -7.53 -1.19 10.62
N ARG A 63 -6.98 -1.57 11.77
CA ARG A 63 -5.53 -1.75 11.95
C ARG A 63 -4.97 -2.87 11.07
N VAL A 64 -5.73 -3.96 10.89
CA VAL A 64 -5.36 -5.04 9.96
C VAL A 64 -5.36 -4.54 8.52
N LEU A 65 -6.44 -3.85 8.11
CA LEU A 65 -6.54 -3.26 6.77
C LEU A 65 -5.39 -2.27 6.49
N ASN A 66 -5.08 -1.39 7.43
CA ASN A 66 -3.97 -0.44 7.29
C ASN A 66 -2.60 -1.11 7.16
N ARG A 67 -2.37 -2.22 7.85
CA ARG A 67 -1.14 -3.01 7.68
C ARG A 67 -1.06 -3.62 6.29
N ASN A 68 -2.15 -4.21 5.80
CA ASN A 68 -2.20 -4.82 4.47
C ASN A 68 -2.00 -3.79 3.36
N ILE A 69 -2.69 -2.64 3.45
CA ILE A 69 -2.53 -1.51 2.52
C ILE A 69 -1.08 -1.02 2.50
N GLY A 70 -0.46 -0.86 3.68
CA GLY A 70 0.95 -0.46 3.77
C GLY A 70 1.88 -1.47 3.08
N ALA A 71 1.72 -2.76 3.38
CA ALA A 71 2.52 -3.82 2.78
C ALA A 71 2.37 -3.90 1.26
N LEU A 72 1.14 -3.73 0.74
CA LEU A 72 0.89 -3.69 -0.71
C LEU A 72 1.57 -2.49 -1.37
N GLY A 73 1.50 -1.31 -0.74
CA GLY A 73 2.18 -0.12 -1.24
C GLY A 73 3.69 -0.26 -1.30
N GLU A 74 4.30 -0.86 -0.27
CA GLU A 74 5.74 -1.17 -0.26
C GLU A 74 6.12 -2.19 -1.33
N LEU A 75 5.35 -3.28 -1.46
CA LEU A 75 5.58 -4.31 -2.46
C LEU A 75 5.52 -3.73 -3.89
N SER A 76 4.50 -2.92 -4.20
CA SER A 76 4.39 -2.27 -5.52
C SER A 76 5.58 -1.35 -5.80
N GLY A 77 6.04 -0.58 -4.81
CA GLY A 77 7.23 0.26 -4.93
C GLY A 77 8.51 -0.55 -5.14
N ASN A 78 8.66 -1.68 -4.45
CA ASN A 78 9.81 -2.57 -4.60
C ASN A 78 9.86 -3.21 -5.99
N ILE A 79 8.72 -3.68 -6.53
CA ILE A 79 8.64 -4.20 -7.90
C ILE A 79 9.07 -3.12 -8.88
N ALA A 80 8.52 -1.91 -8.77
CA ALA A 80 8.87 -0.78 -9.63
C ALA A 80 10.39 -0.47 -9.60
N ASN A 81 10.99 -0.47 -8.41
CA ASN A 81 12.42 -0.18 -8.24
C ASN A 81 13.32 -1.29 -8.80
N VAL A 82 12.99 -2.56 -8.51
CA VAL A 82 13.74 -3.71 -9.02
C VAL A 82 13.69 -3.77 -10.54
N THR A 83 12.51 -3.56 -11.12
CA THR A 83 12.38 -3.56 -12.59
C THR A 83 13.11 -2.38 -13.22
N ALA A 84 12.99 -1.17 -12.67
CA ALA A 84 13.73 -0.01 -13.19
C ALA A 84 15.25 -0.22 -13.16
N LYS A 85 15.76 -0.83 -12.08
CA LYS A 85 17.18 -1.16 -11.95
C LYS A 85 17.62 -2.19 -12.99
N PHE A 86 16.84 -3.26 -13.16
CA PHE A 86 17.11 -4.28 -14.16
C PHE A 86 17.14 -3.69 -15.59
N ASP A 87 16.14 -2.87 -15.95
CA ASP A 87 16.09 -2.22 -17.26
C ASP A 87 17.33 -1.33 -17.50
N SER A 88 17.77 -0.60 -16.47
CA SER A 88 18.96 0.25 -16.54
C SER A 88 20.24 -0.57 -16.74
N GLU A 89 20.40 -1.68 -16.01
CA GLU A 89 21.57 -2.56 -16.09
C GLU A 89 21.65 -3.26 -17.46
N VAL A 90 20.52 -3.73 -17.98
CA VAL A 90 20.43 -4.35 -19.30
C VAL A 90 20.73 -3.33 -20.40
N ALA A 91 20.11 -2.15 -20.36
CA ALA A 91 20.37 -1.08 -21.33
C ALA A 91 21.85 -0.67 -21.33
N GLY A 92 22.46 -0.52 -20.15
CA GLY A 92 23.89 -0.20 -20.03
C GLY A 92 24.80 -1.30 -20.60
N SER A 93 24.45 -2.56 -20.37
CA SER A 93 25.20 -3.71 -20.90
C SER A 93 25.10 -3.81 -22.42
N LEU A 94 23.91 -3.60 -22.98
CA LEU A 94 23.68 -3.53 -24.43
C LEU A 94 24.44 -2.37 -25.06
N HIS A 95 24.43 -1.19 -24.44
CA HIS A 95 25.18 -0.03 -24.95
C HIS A 95 26.69 -0.29 -24.98
N LYS A 96 27.24 -0.93 -23.94
CA LYS A 96 28.65 -1.35 -23.91
C LYS A 96 28.97 -2.37 -25.00
N ALA A 97 28.10 -3.37 -25.20
CA ALA A 97 28.27 -4.36 -26.25
C ALA A 97 28.24 -3.73 -27.65
N ALA A 98 27.28 -2.83 -27.91
CA ALA A 98 27.18 -2.08 -29.15
C ALA A 98 28.40 -1.19 -29.42
N GLY A 99 28.93 -0.52 -28.38
CA GLY A 99 30.17 0.25 -28.47
C GLY A 99 31.38 -0.60 -28.85
N LYS A 100 31.51 -1.80 -28.26
CA LYS A 100 32.58 -2.74 -28.61
C LYS A 100 32.48 -3.21 -30.06
N MET A 101 31.28 -3.55 -30.54
CA MET A 101 31.07 -3.94 -31.94
C MET A 101 31.43 -2.82 -32.93
N ARG A 102 31.06 -1.56 -32.62
CA ARG A 102 31.43 -0.39 -33.42
C ARG A 102 32.93 -0.08 -33.45
N SER A 103 33.67 -0.50 -32.41
CA SER A 103 35.12 -0.27 -32.33
C SER A 103 35.96 -1.35 -33.03
N HIS A 104 35.34 -2.47 -33.42
CA HIS A 104 36.01 -3.64 -34.02
C HIS A 104 35.55 -3.91 -35.47
N GLY A 105 34.70 -3.04 -36.04
CA GLY A 105 34.31 -3.06 -37.46
C GLY A 105 34.72 -1.76 -38.13
#